data_AF-A0A3D5KIB3-F1
#
_entry.id   AF-A0A3D5KIB3-F1
#
_cell.length_a   1.000
_cell.length_b   1.000
_cell.length_c   1.000
_cell.angle_alpha   90.00
_cell.angle_beta   90.00
_cell.angle_gamma   90.00
#
_symmetry.space_group_name_H-M   'P 1'
#
loop_
_entity.id
_entity.type
_entity.pdbx_description
1 polymer ?
#
loop_
_entity_poly.entity_id
_entity_poly.type
_entity_poly.pdbx_seq_one_letter_code
_entity_poly.pdbx_strand_id
1 'polypeptide(L)'
;IKKILAKVYVYLILFLLYLPILFLIIYSFTPAETTGVWEGFSFELYGRVFSNEKIMRALLNTLIIALSSATVATILGTLGAIGVFYMKKRPQRIMEGIN
;
A
#
# COMPACT_ATOMS: atom_id res chain seq x y z
N ILE A 1 6.81 26.37 -20.61
CA ILE A 1 7.15 25.09 -21.29
C ILE A 1 7.75 24.06 -20.32
N LYS A 2 8.91 24.28 -19.68
CA LYS A 2 9.54 23.30 -18.74
C LYS A 2 8.61 22.81 -17.61
N LYS A 3 7.85 23.71 -16.96
CA LYS A 3 6.87 23.34 -15.91
C LYS A 3 5.70 22.50 -16.42
N ILE A 4 5.30 22.70 -17.68
CA ILE A 4 4.21 21.95 -18.32
C ILE A 4 4.72 20.54 -18.68
N LEU A 5 5.92 20.43 -19.26
CA LEU A 5 6.53 19.12 -19.51
C LEU A 5 6.73 18.31 -18.23
N ALA A 6 7.20 18.94 -17.15
CA ALA A 6 7.36 18.26 -15.86
C ALA A 6 6.02 17.72 -15.33
N LYS A 7 4.94 18.51 -15.41
CA LYS A 7 3.60 18.05 -15.02
C LYS A 7 3.10 16.91 -15.90
N VAL A 8 3.22 17.03 -17.22
CA VAL A 8 2.81 15.99 -18.18
C VAL A 8 3.56 14.69 -17.91
N TYR A 9 4.86 14.76 -17.66
CA TYR A 9 5.69 13.60 -17.32
C TYR A 9 5.21 12.91 -16.03
N VAL A 10 4.94 13.67 -14.96
CA VAL A 10 4.41 13.12 -13.71
C VAL A 10 3.04 12.48 -13.92
N TYR A 11 2.12 13.15 -14.63
CA TYR A 11 0.80 12.60 -14.92
C TYR A 11 0.86 11.32 -15.77
N LEU A 12 1.80 11.25 -16.72
CA LEU A 12 1.99 10.05 -17.55
C LEU A 12 2.50 8.87 -16.73
N ILE A 13 3.46 9.10 -15.82
CA ILE A 13 3.94 8.06 -14.88
C ILE A 13 2.80 7.59 -13.99
N LEU A 14 2.05 8.51 -13.39
CA LEU A 14 0.91 8.17 -12.54
C LEU A 14 -0.12 7.38 -13.36
N PHE A 15 -0.47 7.84 -14.56
CA PHE A 15 -1.41 7.11 -15.41
C PHE A 15 -0.96 5.67 -15.66
N LEU A 16 0.31 5.47 -16.05
CA LEU A 16 0.84 4.14 -16.32
C LEU A 16 0.89 3.25 -15.08
N LEU A 17 1.20 3.82 -13.90
CA LEU A 17 1.23 3.09 -12.63
C LEU A 17 -0.18 2.68 -12.15
N TYR A 18 -1.18 3.53 -12.37
CA TYR A 18 -2.57 3.25 -11.97
C TYR A 18 -3.36 2.45 -13.00
N LEU A 19 -2.93 2.43 -14.26
CA LEU A 19 -3.57 1.66 -15.34
C LEU A 19 -3.82 0.18 -14.98
N PRO A 20 -2.85 -0.61 -14.47
CA PRO A 20 -3.10 -2.01 -14.07
C PRO A 20 -4.12 -2.14 -12.93
N ILE A 21 -4.13 -1.17 -12.00
CA ILE A 21 -5.11 -1.14 -10.91
C ILE A 21 -6.51 -0.88 -11.46
N LEU A 22 -6.65 0.00 -12.45
CA LEU A 22 -7.93 0.25 -13.13
C LEU A 22 -8.44 -1.01 -13.84
N PHE A 23 -7.57 -1.74 -14.54
CA PHE A 23 -7.94 -3.02 -15.13
C PHE A 23 -8.42 -4.00 -14.06
N LEU A 24 -7.70 -4.14 -12.96
CA LEU A 24 -8.09 -5.01 -11.85
C LEU A 24 -9.47 -4.63 -11.29
N ILE A 25 -9.75 -3.33 -11.12
CA ILE A 25 -11.06 -2.84 -10.66
C ILE A 25 -12.15 -3.27 -11.65
N ILE A 26 -11.98 -3.04 -12.95
CA ILE A 26 -12.96 -3.41 -13.98
C ILE A 26 -13.22 -4.92 -13.97
N TYR A 27 -12.16 -5.73 -13.90
CA TYR A 27 -12.28 -7.19 -13.83
C TYR A 27 -12.89 -7.68 -12.51
N SER A 28 -12.71 -6.95 -11.41
CA SER A 28 -13.29 -7.28 -10.10
C SER A 28 -14.82 -7.24 -10.09
N PHE A 29 -15.45 -6.58 -11.07
CA PHE A 29 -16.90 -6.56 -11.25
C PHE A 29 -17.41 -7.57 -12.26
N THR A 30 -16.55 -8.41 -12.83
CA THR A 30 -16.95 -9.45 -13.78
C THR A 30 -16.99 -10.79 -13.05
N PRO A 31 -18.10 -11.54 -13.06
CA PRO A 31 -18.23 -12.81 -12.34
C PRO A 31 -17.47 -13.98 -13.02
N ALA A 32 -16.91 -13.74 -14.21
CA ALA A 32 -16.38 -14.78 -15.08
C ALA A 32 -15.18 -15.52 -14.48
N GLU A 33 -15.36 -16.83 -14.28
CA GLU A 33 -14.29 -17.79 -13.93
C GLU A 33 -13.39 -18.12 -15.14
N THR A 34 -13.82 -17.73 -16.35
CA THR A 34 -13.11 -17.91 -17.61
C THR A 34 -12.72 -16.56 -18.21
N THR A 35 -11.42 -16.40 -18.49
CA THR A 35 -10.86 -15.17 -19.09
C THR A 35 -11.38 -14.99 -20.52
N GLY A 36 -12.34 -14.09 -20.74
CA GLY A 36 -12.75 -13.68 -22.09
C GLY A 36 -14.25 -13.50 -22.33
N VAL A 37 -15.12 -13.88 -21.40
CA VAL A 37 -16.57 -13.67 -21.51
C VAL A 37 -17.01 -12.60 -20.52
N TRP A 38 -17.36 -11.41 -21.01
CA TRP A 38 -17.94 -10.36 -20.17
C TRP A 38 -19.43 -10.64 -19.98
N GLU A 39 -19.81 -11.29 -18.88
CA GLU A 39 -21.20 -11.63 -18.55
C GLU A 39 -21.99 -10.45 -17.95
N GLY A 40 -21.38 -9.26 -17.86
CA GLY A 40 -21.99 -8.05 -17.29
C GLY A 40 -21.30 -7.58 -16.01
N PHE A 41 -21.90 -6.58 -15.35
CA PHE A 41 -21.43 -6.02 -14.08
C PHE A 41 -22.10 -6.74 -12.90
N SER A 42 -21.32 -7.31 -12.00
CA SER A 42 -21.78 -8.09 -10.84
C SER A 42 -20.98 -7.79 -9.59
N PHE A 43 -21.65 -7.81 -8.44
CA PHE A 43 -21.03 -7.73 -7.11
C PHE A 43 -20.86 -9.10 -6.44
N GLU A 44 -21.15 -10.18 -7.15
CA GLU A 44 -21.16 -11.53 -6.59
C GLU A 44 -19.80 -11.91 -5.98
N LEU A 45 -18.69 -11.56 -6.65
CA LEU A 45 -17.34 -11.83 -6.16
C LEU A 45 -17.10 -11.21 -4.77
N TYR A 46 -17.58 -9.98 -4.54
CA TYR A 46 -17.49 -9.34 -3.23
C TYR A 46 -18.28 -10.14 -2.18
N GLY A 47 -19.51 -10.55 -2.52
CA GLY A 47 -20.32 -11.43 -1.67
C GLY A 47 -19.60 -12.74 -1.30
N ARG A 48 -18.95 -13.40 -2.29
CA ARG A 48 -18.15 -14.61 -2.08
C ARG A 48 -16.94 -14.36 -1.16
N VAL A 49 -16.31 -13.18 -1.25
CA VAL A 49 -15.18 -12.80 -0.38
C VAL A 49 -15.63 -12.62 1.07
N PHE A 50 -16.75 -11.93 1.29
CA PHE A 50 -17.27 -11.67 2.63
C PHE A 50 -17.86 -12.93 3.29
N SER A 51 -18.42 -13.86 2.53
CA SER A 51 -18.93 -15.14 3.05
C SER A 51 -17.83 -16.17 3.30
N ASN A 52 -16.62 -15.95 2.76
CA ASN A 52 -15.51 -16.87 2.94
C ASN A 52 -14.76 -16.61 4.26
N GLU A 53 -15.03 -17.45 5.26
CA GLU A 53 -14.38 -17.36 6.57
C GLU A 53 -12.85 -17.36 6.50
N LYS A 54 -12.25 -18.11 5.56
CA LYS A 54 -10.79 -18.19 5.44
C LYS A 54 -10.21 -16.84 5.00
N ILE A 55 -10.84 -16.19 4.02
CA ILE A 55 -10.41 -14.86 3.54
C ILE A 55 -10.62 -13.82 4.65
N MET A 56 -11.76 -13.86 5.33
CA MET A 56 -12.06 -12.90 6.41
C MET A 56 -11.09 -13.05 7.59
N ARG A 57 -10.80 -14.28 8.02
CA ARG A 57 -9.80 -14.55 9.07
C ARG A 57 -8.40 -14.09 8.65
N ALA A 58 -8.01 -14.33 7.40
CA ALA A 58 -6.73 -13.86 6.87
C ALA A 58 -6.63 -12.33 6.92
N LEU A 59 -7.70 -11.63 6.48
CA LEU A 59 -7.78 -10.17 6.51
C LEU A 59 -7.64 -9.63 7.94
N LEU A 60 -8.37 -10.21 8.91
CA LEU A 60 -8.28 -9.82 10.31
C LEU A 60 -6.89 -10.05 10.90
N ASN A 61 -6.27 -11.20 10.61
CA ASN A 61 -4.92 -11.50 11.05
C ASN A 61 -3.91 -10.49 10.49
N THR A 62 -3.97 -10.19 9.19
CA THR A 62 -3.12 -9.18 8.57
C THR A 62 -3.31 -7.81 9.22
N LEU A 63 -4.55 -7.41 9.51
CA LEU A 63 -4.84 -6.14 10.15
C LEU A 63 -4.25 -6.05 11.56
N ILE A 64 -4.41 -7.11 12.36
CA ILE A 64 -3.84 -7.20 13.71
C ILE A 64 -2.31 -7.11 13.66
N ILE A 65 -1.68 -7.88 12.76
CA ILE A 65 -0.22 -7.88 12.60
C ILE A 65 0.27 -6.50 12.12
N ALA A 66 -0.39 -5.92 11.13
CA ALA A 66 -0.01 -4.61 10.60
C ALA A 66 -0.12 -3.50 11.65
N LEU A 67 -1.23 -3.44 12.40
CA LEU A 67 -1.43 -2.41 13.42
C LEU A 67 -0.47 -2.56 14.60
N SER A 68 -0.31 -3.79 15.11
CA SER A 68 0.63 -4.07 16.21
C SER A 68 2.06 -3.76 15.80
N SER A 69 2.49 -4.21 14.62
CA SER A 69 3.82 -3.95 14.08
C SER A 69 4.05 -2.46 13.85
N ALA A 70 3.12 -1.75 13.21
CA ALA A 70 3.21 -0.31 12.98
C ALA A 70 3.31 0.48 14.28
N THR A 71 2.53 0.08 15.31
CA THR A 71 2.57 0.73 16.63
C THR A 71 3.94 0.55 17.28
N VAL A 72 4.45 -0.68 17.34
CA VAL A 72 5.78 -0.96 17.93
C VAL A 72 6.89 -0.27 17.14
N ALA A 73 6.85 -0.33 15.81
CA ALA A 73 7.82 0.34 14.95
C ALA A 73 7.80 1.86 15.14
N THR A 74 6.63 2.47 15.30
CA THR A 74 6.49 3.90 15.55
C THR A 74 7.05 4.29 16.91
N ILE A 75 6.76 3.51 17.96
CA ILE A 75 7.30 3.75 19.31
C ILE A 75 8.83 3.66 19.28
N LEU A 76 9.37 2.56 18.75
CA LEU A 76 10.82 2.35 18.69
C LEU A 76 11.52 3.38 17.79
N GLY A 77 10.95 3.71 16.64
CA GLY A 77 11.46 4.74 15.74
C GLY A 77 11.46 6.12 16.38
N THR A 78 10.39 6.48 17.10
CA THR A 78 10.28 7.77 17.81
C THR A 78 11.28 7.84 18.96
N LEU A 79 11.39 6.78 19.78
CA LEU A 79 12.37 6.71 20.85
C LEU A 79 13.81 6.77 20.31
N GLY A 80 14.08 6.10 19.18
CA GLY A 80 15.36 6.17 18.49
C GLY A 80 15.69 7.58 18.01
N ALA A 81 14.73 8.26 17.37
CA ALA A 81 14.88 9.63 16.91
C ALA A 81 15.14 10.61 18.06
N ILE A 82 14.39 10.48 19.17
CA ILE A 82 14.59 11.28 20.39
C ILE A 82 15.96 11.00 20.99
N GLY A 83 16.36 9.72 21.08
CA GLY A 83 17.67 9.32 21.59
C GLY A 83 18.81 9.97 20.82
N VAL A 84 18.77 9.92 19.48
CA VAL A 84 19.74 10.59 18.61
C VAL A 84 19.75 12.10 18.84
N PHE A 85 18.58 12.72 18.97
CA PHE A 85 18.45 14.16 19.16
C PHE A 85 19.13 14.67 20.45
N TYR A 86 19.08 13.90 21.53
CA TYR A 86 19.69 14.25 22.82
C TYR A 86 21.12 13.69 23.02
N MET A 87 21.67 12.95 22.05
CA MET A 87 23.04 12.42 22.14
C MET A 87 24.12 13.49 21.96
N LYS A 88 25.32 13.24 22.50
CA LYS A 88 26.48 14.12 22.29
C LYS A 88 26.88 14.13 20.80
N LYS A 89 27.43 15.25 20.31
CA LYS A 89 27.80 15.47 18.90
C LYS A 89 28.71 14.40 18.25
N ARG A 90 29.47 13.62 19.04
CA ARG A 90 30.36 12.56 18.52
C ARG A 90 29.61 11.29 18.10
N PRO A 91 28.85 10.62 18.98
CA PRO A 91 28.01 9.48 18.57
C PRO A 91 26.88 9.86 17.60
N GLN A 92 26.33 11.08 17.71
CA GLN A 92 25.29 11.58 16.79
C GLN A 92 25.77 11.59 15.32
N ARG A 93 26.99 12.06 15.05
CA ARG A 93 27.59 12.06 13.69
C ARG A 93 27.85 10.67 13.12
N ILE A 94 28.12 9.68 13.97
CA ILE A 94 28.32 8.29 13.53
C ILE A 94 26.98 7.69 13.11
N MET A 95 25.91 7.95 13.86
CA MET A 95 24.56 7.48 13.51
C MET A 95 23.99 8.21 12.28
N GLU A 96 24.23 9.51 12.14
CA GLU A 96 23.82 10.29 10.97
C GLU A 96 24.59 9.91 9.68
N GLY A 97 25.83 9.40 9.81
CA GLY A 97 26.68 9.00 8.69
C GLY A 97 26.49 7.57 8.18
N ILE A 98 25.57 6.80 8.78
CA ILE A 98 25.25 5.41 8.36
C ILE A 98 24.14 5.38 7.28
N ASN A 99 23.62 6.54 6.87
CA ASN A 99 22.61 6.70 5.80
C ASN A 99 23.21 7.40 4.57
#